data_AF-A0A1G2HN72-F1
#
_entry.id   AF-A0A1G2HN72-F1
#
_cell.length_a   1.000
_cell.length_b   1.000
_cell.length_c   1.000
_cell.angle_alpha   90.00
_cell.angle_beta   90.00
_cell.angle_gamma   90.00
#
_symmetry.space_group_name_H-M   'P 1'
#
loop_
_entity.id
_entity.type
_entity.pdbx_description
1 polymer ?
#
loop_
_entity_poly.entity_id
_entity_poly.type
_entity_poly.pdbx_seq_one_letter_code
_entity_poly.pdbx_strand_id
1 'polypeptide(L)' 'MSYFFWGFLTLFVSTVVFYIVFFVLSYYWHERRMSFIIVPLIYTFEFFIAGFLIVCLLLLLINYLPDILKLV' A
#
# COMPACT_ATOMS: atom_id res chain seq x y z
N MET A 1 19.69 -2.77 -7.60
CA MET A 1 18.23 -2.67 -7.46
C MET A 1 17.92 -1.45 -6.61
N SER A 2 17.24 -0.45 -7.15
CA SER A 2 16.94 0.80 -6.43
C SER A 2 16.08 0.52 -5.19
N TYR A 3 16.27 1.25 -4.08
CA TYR A 3 15.40 1.19 -2.90
C TYR A 3 13.92 1.39 -3.26
N PHE A 4 13.66 2.16 -4.33
CA PHE A 4 12.34 2.34 -4.91
C PHE A 4 11.70 1.01 -5.36
N PHE A 5 12.48 0.13 -6.00
CA PHE A 5 11.98 -1.15 -6.49
C PHE A 5 11.51 -2.05 -5.34
N TRP A 6 12.30 -2.12 -4.25
CA TRP A 6 11.94 -2.91 -3.07
C TRP A 6 10.73 -2.32 -2.32
N GLY A 7 10.66 -1.00 -2.18
CA GLY A 7 9.49 -0.32 -1.61
C GLY A 7 8.22 -0.61 -2.41
N PHE A 8 8.30 -0.53 -3.73
CA PHE A 8 7.17 -0.80 -4.62
C PHE A 8 6.74 -2.27 -4.58
N LEU A 9 7.68 -3.21 -4.59
CA LEU A 9 7.38 -4.64 -4.46
C LEU A 9 6.68 -4.95 -3.13
N THR A 10 7.17 -4.36 -2.04
CA THR A 10 6.58 -4.53 -0.70
C THR A 10 5.15 -3.99 -0.64
N LEU A 11 4.93 -2.81 -1.24
CA LEU A 11 3.59 -2.22 -1.36
C LEU A 11 2.64 -3.10 -2.17
N PHE A 12 3.12 -3.69 -3.27
CA PHE A 12 2.30 -4.55 -4.11
C PHE A 12 1.87 -5.82 -3.37
N VAL A 13 2.82 -6.47 -2.67
CA VAL A 13 2.54 -7.67 -1.85
C VAL A 13 1.56 -7.34 -0.72
N SER A 14 1.77 -6.23 0.00
CA SER A 14 0.86 -5.85 1.10
C SER A 14 -0.54 -5.52 0.60
N THR A 15 -0.66 -4.89 -0.57
CA THR A 15 -1.95 -4.58 -1.21
C THR A 15 -2.71 -5.84 -1.61
N VAL A 16 -2.02 -6.84 -2.18
CA VAL A 16 -2.62 -8.13 -2.52
C VAL A 16 -3.10 -8.86 -1.26
N VAL A 17 -2.29 -8.87 -0.20
CA VAL A 17 -2.68 -9.49 1.08
C VAL A 17 -3.89 -8.80 1.67
N PHE A 18 -3.90 -7.46 1.69
CA PHE A 18 -5.02 -6.66 2.18
C PHE A 18 -6.32 -6.98 1.40
N TYR A 19 -6.25 -7.01 0.07
CA TYR A 19 -7.40 -7.36 -0.77
C TYR A 19 -7.96 -8.74 -0.43
N ILE A 20 -7.11 -9.76 -0.33
CA ILE A 20 -7.54 -11.13 -0.04
C ILE A 20 -8.22 -11.21 1.33
N VAL A 21 -7.61 -10.63 2.37
CA VAL A 21 -8.15 -10.65 3.73
C VAL A 21 -9.50 -9.92 3.78
N PHE A 22 -9.57 -8.75 3.18
CA PHE A 22 -10.78 -7.93 3.20
C PHE A 22 -11.90 -8.55 2.35
N PHE A 23 -11.56 -9.18 1.23
CA PHE A 23 -12.50 -9.94 0.42
C PHE A 23 -13.08 -11.14 1.18
N VAL A 24 -12.25 -11.91 1.87
CA VAL A 24 -12.72 -13.04 2.71
C VAL A 24 -13.60 -12.55 3.87
N LEU A 25 -13.27 -11.40 4.47
CA LEU A 25 -14.08 -10.81 5.54
C LEU A 25 -15.45 -10.34 5.04
N SER A 26 -15.49 -9.63 3.90
CA SER A 26 -16.73 -9.23 3.23
C SER A 26 -17.54 -10.46 2.81
N TYR A 27 -16.86 -11.56 2.43
CA TYR A 27 -17.50 -12.85 2.17
C TYR A 27 -18.22 -13.43 3.37
N TYR A 28 -17.52 -13.50 4.50
CA TYR A 28 -18.06 -14.05 5.72
C TYR A 28 -19.26 -13.24 6.25
N TRP A 29 -19.25 -11.92 6.07
CA TRP A 29 -20.30 -11.03 6.59
C TRP A 29 -21.58 -10.98 5.74
N HIS A 30 -21.69 -11.80 4.69
CA HIS A 30 -22.85 -11.87 3.80
C HIS A 30 -23.32 -10.51 3.25
N GLU A 31 -22.38 -9.63 2.88
CA GLU A 31 -22.71 -8.39 2.19
C GLU A 31 -23.46 -8.67 0.87
N ARG A 32 -24.39 -7.77 0.50
CA ARG A 32 -25.19 -7.93 -0.73
C ARG A 32 -24.26 -8.12 -1.94
N ARG A 33 -24.63 -9.00 -2.87
CA ARG A 33 -23.77 -9.50 -3.97
C ARG A 33 -23.04 -8.43 -4.80
N MET A 34 -23.59 -7.21 -4.96
CA MET A 34 -22.87 -6.11 -5.63
C MET A 34 -21.77 -5.47 -4.77
N SER A 35 -21.96 -5.38 -3.45
CA SER A 35 -20.99 -4.80 -2.52
C SER A 35 -19.73 -5.67 -2.36
N PHE A 36 -19.87 -6.96 -2.62
CA PHE A 36 -18.87 -7.98 -2.34
C PHE A 36 -17.53 -7.86 -3.09
N ILE A 37 -17.57 -7.27 -4.29
CA ILE A 37 -16.38 -7.09 -5.13
C ILE A 37 -15.98 -5.61 -5.10
N ILE A 38 -16.96 -4.72 -5.18
CA ILE A 38 -16.74 -3.28 -5.27
C ILE A 38 -16.14 -2.73 -3.98
N VAL A 39 -16.66 -3.14 -2.82
CA VAL A 39 -16.23 -2.61 -1.52
C VAL A 39 -14.78 -2.99 -1.23
N PRO A 40 -14.36 -4.28 -1.31
CA PRO A 40 -12.94 -4.63 -1.15
C PRO A 40 -12.02 -3.97 -2.17
N LEU A 41 -12.48 -3.76 -3.40
CA LEU A 41 -11.69 -3.11 -4.45
C LEU A 41 -11.41 -1.64 -4.11
N ILE A 42 -12.42 -0.87 -3.71
CA ILE A 42 -12.27 0.54 -3.35
C ILE A 42 -11.32 0.69 -2.16
N TYR A 43 -11.52 -0.09 -1.10
CA TYR A 43 -10.64 -0.02 0.07
C TYR A 43 -9.20 -0.44 -0.24
N THR A 44 -9.01 -1.40 -1.16
CA THR A 44 -7.67 -1.80 -1.61
C THR A 44 -7.00 -0.67 -2.39
N PHE A 45 -7.76 0.08 -3.19
CA PHE A 45 -7.25 1.24 -3.90
C PHE A 45 -6.85 2.38 -2.95
N GLU A 46 -7.69 2.67 -1.94
CA GLU A 46 -7.36 3.64 -0.89
C GLU A 46 -6.11 3.23 -0.09
N PHE A 47 -6.02 1.94 0.28
CA PHE A 47 -4.84 1.38 0.93
C PHE A 47 -3.58 1.53 0.08
N PHE A 48 -3.67 1.24 -1.22
CA PHE A 48 -2.55 1.39 -2.14
C PHE A 48 -2.08 2.84 -2.23
N ILE A 49 -3.00 3.81 -2.36
CA ILE A 49 -2.64 5.23 -2.44
C ILE A 49 -1.96 5.71 -1.15
N ALA A 50 -2.55 5.38 0.01
CA ALA A 50 -1.98 5.76 1.29
C ALA A 50 -0.60 5.13 1.50
N GLY A 51 -0.46 3.83 1.20
CA GLY A 51 0.81 3.11 1.28
C GLY A 51 1.85 3.65 0.30
N PHE A 52 1.45 3.99 -0.93
CA PHE A 52 2.32 4.60 -1.92
C PHE A 52 2.88 5.94 -1.44
N LEU A 53 2.03 6.79 -0.85
CA LEU A 53 2.46 8.07 -0.30
C LEU A 53 3.49 7.86 0.83
N ILE A 54 3.26 6.92 1.74
CA ILE A 54 4.19 6.59 2.83
C ILE A 54 5.53 6.09 2.28
N VAL A 55 5.51 5.16 1.32
CA VAL A 55 6.74 4.61 0.70
C VAL A 55 7.53 5.73 0.01
N CYS A 56 6.84 6.62 -0.72
CA CYS A 56 7.47 7.78 -1.36
C CYS A 56 8.13 8.71 -0.33
N LEU A 57 7.45 9.05 0.77
CA LEU A 57 8.02 9.88 1.83
C LEU A 57 9.25 9.24 2.47
N LEU A 58 9.19 7.94 2.78
CA LEU A 58 10.33 7.21 3.35
C LEU A 58 11.52 7.17 2.39
N LEU A 59 11.28 6.96 1.10
CA LEU A 59 12.34 6.96 0.10
C LEU A 59 12.95 8.34 -0.09
N LEU A 60 12.14 9.39 -0.04
CA LEU A 60 12.63 10.78 -0.09
C LEU A 60 13.54 11.04 1.11
N LEU A 61 13.10 10.63 2.31
CA LEU A 61 13.90 10.76 3.52
C LEU A 61 15.21 9.97 3.40
N ILE A 62 15.18 8.69 3.03
CA ILE A 62 16.39 7.86 2.92
C ILE A 62 17.38 8.40 1.87
N ASN A 63 16.91 8.89 0.73
CA ASN A 63 17.80 9.37 -0.32
C ASN A 63 18.42 10.74 0.00
N TYR A 64 17.67 11.65 0.63
CA TYR A 64 18.13 13.02 0.86
C TYR A 64 18.68 13.27 2.27
N LEU A 65 18.40 12.40 3.25
CA LEU A 65 18.91 12.51 4.61
C LEU A 65 20.45 12.55 4.69
N PRO A 66 21.23 11.73 3.95
CA PRO A 66 22.69 11.78 4.00
C PRO A 66 23.24 13.12 3.53
N ASP A 67 22.61 13.75 2.54
CA ASP A 67 23.04 15.03 1.99
C ASP A 67 22.68 16.18 2.92
N ILE A 68 21.52 16.11 3.60
CA ILE A 68 21.14 17.07 4.65
C ILE A 68 22.11 16.99 5.83
N LEU A 69 22.48 15.77 6.26
CA LEU A 69 23.41 15.56 7.38
C LEU A 69 24.85 15.99 7.06
N LYS A 70 25.25 16.00 5.80
CA LYS A 70 26.57 16.53 5.38
C LYS A 70 26.63 18.07 5.35
N LEU A 71 25.47 18.72 5.27
CA LEU A 71 25.33 20.18 5.16
C LEU A 71 25.33 20.87 6.52
N VAL A 72 25.09 20.11 7.60
CA VAL A 72 25.10 20.53 9.01
C VAL A 72 26.45 20.16 9.64
#